data_AF-A0A923SG91-F1
#
_entry.id   AF-A0A923SG91-F1
#
_cell.length_a   1.000
_cell.length_b   1.000
_cell.length_c   1.000
_cell.angle_alpha   90.00
_cell.angle_beta   90.00
_cell.angle_gamma   90.00
#
_symmetry.space_group_name_H-M   'P 1'
#
loop_
_entity.id
_entity.type
_entity.pdbx_description
1 polymer ?
#
loop_
_entity_poly.entity_id
_entity_poly.type
_entity_poly.pdbx_seq_one_letter_code
_entity_poly.pdbx_strand_id
1 'polypeptide(L)'
;MERMTKLEGDIEKINKFTGFQLPNKFKKVGLVLIIVSILAIVSSVKLYFTDLRSQDLFERIAKTGMILGLLMISISKEKVEDELISKIRMQSFNYAVISAVLIYSLVPFIHYIFILSFSKVATIEGSKDTAILSFLLFLQILIFKKLKKAYNEE
;
A
#
# COMPACT_ATOMS: atom_id res chain seq x y z
N MET A 1 40.25 -7.57 15.64
CA MET A 1 39.15 -8.07 16.48
C MET A 1 38.29 -6.95 17.06
N GLU A 2 38.89 -5.88 17.62
CA GLU A 2 38.15 -4.76 18.23
C GLU A 2 37.21 -3.98 17.29
N ARG A 3 37.57 -3.84 16.00
CA ARG A 3 36.69 -3.20 15.01
C ARG A 3 35.49 -4.05 14.61
N MET A 4 35.66 -5.38 14.57
CA MET A 4 34.57 -6.31 14.21
C MET A 4 33.54 -6.40 15.34
N THR A 5 33.98 -6.48 16.59
CA THR A 5 33.11 -6.47 17.77
C THR A 5 32.36 -5.15 17.94
N LYS A 6 32.98 -4.02 17.61
CA LYS A 6 32.28 -2.72 17.57
C LYS A 6 31.22 -2.66 16.45
N LEU A 7 31.53 -3.18 15.26
CA LEU A 7 30.60 -3.24 14.14
C LEU A 7 29.38 -4.14 14.45
N GLU A 8 29.60 -5.29 15.08
CA GLU A 8 28.54 -6.20 15.52
C GLU A 8 27.59 -5.53 16.53
N GLY A 9 28.16 -4.82 17.53
CA GLY A 9 27.36 -4.07 18.50
C GLY A 9 26.55 -2.92 17.89
N ASP A 10 27.05 -2.30 16.82
CA ASP A 10 26.32 -1.25 16.09
C ASP A 10 25.19 -1.84 15.23
N ILE A 11 25.41 -3.00 14.59
CA ILE A 11 24.38 -3.74 13.84
C ILE A 11 23.25 -4.20 14.76
N GLU A 12 23.57 -4.70 15.96
CA GLU A 12 22.56 -5.16 16.92
C GLU A 12 21.67 -4.00 17.40
N LYS A 13 22.25 -2.82 17.65
CA LYS A 13 21.49 -1.60 17.96
C LYS A 13 20.57 -1.23 16.80
N ILE A 14 21.07 -1.24 15.57
CA ILE A 14 20.26 -0.92 14.38
C ILE A 14 19.07 -1.89 14.26
N ASN A 15 19.30 -3.20 14.36
CA ASN A 15 18.25 -4.22 14.30
C ASN A 15 17.19 -4.06 15.38
N LYS A 16 17.58 -3.63 16.59
CA LYS A 16 16.64 -3.36 17.69
C LYS A 16 15.68 -2.21 17.38
N PHE A 17 16.13 -1.19 16.65
CA PHE A 17 15.30 -0.04 16.25
C PHE A 17 14.53 -0.28 14.95
N THR A 18 15.09 -1.04 14.00
CA THR A 18 14.47 -1.30 12.69
C THR A 18 13.50 -2.48 12.69
N GLY A 19 13.57 -3.37 13.69
CA GLY A 19 12.69 -4.55 13.84
C GLY A 19 11.26 -4.26 14.31
N PHE A 20 10.85 -3.00 14.40
CA PHE A 20 9.50 -2.64 14.81
C PHE A 20 8.49 -2.97 13.71
N GLN A 21 7.75 -4.06 13.90
CA GLN A 21 6.68 -4.50 13.00
C GLN A 21 5.40 -4.71 13.83
N LEU A 22 4.23 -4.39 13.26
CA LEU A 22 2.97 -4.52 14.00
C LEU A 22 2.62 -5.98 14.28
N PRO A 23 2.02 -6.31 15.44
CA PRO A 23 1.56 -7.66 15.74
C PRO A 23 0.56 -8.18 14.69
N ASN A 24 0.57 -9.49 14.40
CA ASN A 24 -0.30 -10.14 13.40
C ASN A 24 -1.82 -9.84 13.57
N LYS A 25 -2.28 -9.50 14.78
CA LYS A 25 -3.67 -9.08 15.03
C LYS A 25 -4.08 -7.87 14.16
N PHE A 26 -3.13 -6.99 13.84
CA PHE A 26 -3.37 -5.79 13.03
C PHE A 26 -3.65 -6.08 11.56
N LYS A 27 -3.34 -7.28 11.03
CA LYS A 27 -3.82 -7.66 9.69
C LYS A 27 -5.34 -7.73 9.61
N LYS A 28 -5.97 -8.28 10.66
CA LYS A 28 -7.44 -8.36 10.74
C LYS A 28 -8.03 -6.95 10.91
N VAL A 29 -7.44 -6.13 11.76
CA VAL A 29 -7.87 -4.74 11.97
C VAL A 29 -7.75 -3.93 10.69
N GLY A 30 -6.61 -4.02 10.00
CA GLY A 30 -6.40 -3.36 8.71
C GLY A 30 -7.39 -3.82 7.64
N LEU A 31 -7.73 -5.12 7.61
CA LEU A 31 -8.75 -5.64 6.69
C LEU A 31 -10.13 -5.05 6.97
N VAL A 32 -10.55 -5.04 8.24
CA VAL A 32 -11.82 -4.42 8.66
C VAL A 32 -11.83 -2.93 8.30
N LEU A 33 -10.74 -2.22 8.53
CA LEU A 33 -10.61 -0.80 8.20
C LEU A 33 -10.76 -0.55 6.69
N ILE A 34 -10.17 -1.40 5.84
CA ILE A 34 -10.34 -1.32 4.39
C ILE A 34 -11.81 -1.53 4.01
N ILE A 35 -12.47 -2.56 4.56
CA ILE A 35 -13.88 -2.86 4.24
C ILE A 35 -14.78 -1.68 4.63
N VAL A 36 -14.60 -1.13 5.83
CA VAL A 36 -15.35 0.04 6.30
C VAL A 36 -15.09 1.26 5.40
N SER A 37 -13.84 1.47 5.00
CA SER A 37 -13.47 2.57 4.11
C SER A 37 -14.09 2.44 2.71
N ILE A 38 -14.13 1.23 2.16
CA ILE A 38 -14.78 0.95 0.87
C ILE A 38 -16.29 1.22 0.98
N LEU A 39 -16.94 0.74 2.04
CA LEU A 39 -18.37 1.01 2.28
C LEU A 39 -18.65 2.52 2.38
N ALA A 40 -17.79 3.27 3.06
CA ALA A 40 -17.89 4.72 3.15
C ALA A 40 -17.74 5.40 1.77
N ILE A 41 -16.78 4.98 0.95
CA ILE A 41 -16.61 5.50 -0.43
C ILE A 41 -17.87 5.20 -1.27
N VAL A 42 -18.38 3.97 -1.23
CA VAL A 42 -19.60 3.59 -1.98
C VAL A 42 -20.82 4.37 -1.51
N SER A 43 -20.99 4.56 -0.20
CA SER A 43 -22.05 5.40 0.35
C SER A 43 -21.93 6.86 -0.07
N SER A 44 -20.70 7.39 -0.19
CA SER A 44 -20.46 8.75 -0.68
C SER A 44 -20.98 8.93 -2.11
N VAL A 45 -20.81 7.93 -2.97
CA VAL A 45 -21.34 7.95 -4.35
C VAL A 45 -22.87 7.99 -4.36
N LYS A 46 -23.55 7.27 -3.46
CA LYS A 46 -25.02 7.36 -3.33
C LYS A 46 -25.47 8.73 -2.82
N LEU A 47 -24.73 9.31 -1.88
CA LEU A 47 -25.05 10.60 -1.30
C LEU A 47 -24.83 11.78 -2.26
N TYR A 48 -23.94 11.63 -3.25
CA TYR A 48 -23.74 12.60 -4.34
C TYR A 48 -25.04 12.90 -5.11
N PHE A 49 -25.94 11.92 -5.24
CA PHE A 49 -27.26 12.11 -5.86
C PHE A 49 -28.26 12.89 -4.97
N THR A 50 -27.89 13.20 -3.72
CA THR A 50 -28.75 13.82 -2.69
C THR A 50 -28.21 15.15 -2.14
N ASP A 51 -27.21 15.75 -2.81
CA ASP A 51 -26.83 17.17 -2.69
C ASP A 51 -26.40 17.65 -1.28
N LEU A 52 -25.56 16.86 -0.60
CA LEU A 52 -25.03 17.18 0.74
C LEU A 52 -23.62 17.80 0.66
N ARG A 53 -23.49 19.01 1.21
CA ARG A 53 -22.28 19.87 1.18
C ARG A 53 -21.05 19.33 1.97
N SER A 54 -21.21 18.27 2.76
CA SER A 54 -20.15 17.67 3.61
C SER A 54 -19.40 16.49 2.96
N GLN A 55 -19.59 16.27 1.66
CA GLN A 55 -19.12 15.08 0.95
C GLN A 55 -17.58 15.00 0.83
N ASP A 56 -16.91 16.11 0.51
CA ASP A 56 -15.48 16.10 0.19
C ASP A 56 -14.60 15.63 1.37
N LEU A 57 -14.96 16.04 2.58
CA LEU A 57 -14.25 15.63 3.80
C LEU A 57 -14.44 14.15 4.09
N PHE A 58 -15.68 13.66 3.94
CA PHE A 58 -16.01 12.26 4.22
C PHE A 58 -15.31 11.32 3.23
N GLU A 59 -15.33 11.65 1.94
CA GLU A 59 -14.62 10.89 0.91
C GLU A 59 -13.11 10.89 1.16
N ARG A 60 -12.53 12.04 1.55
CA ARG A 60 -11.10 12.14 1.84
C ARG A 60 -10.70 11.30 3.06
N ILE A 61 -11.49 11.34 4.13
CA ILE A 61 -11.27 10.51 5.33
C ILE A 61 -11.36 9.03 4.98
N ALA A 62 -12.34 8.62 4.16
CA ALA A 62 -12.49 7.24 3.74
C ALA A 62 -11.30 6.76 2.89
N LYS A 63 -10.84 7.57 1.93
CA LYS A 63 -9.62 7.27 1.14
C LYS A 63 -8.38 7.15 2.03
N THR A 64 -8.19 8.06 2.97
CA THR A 64 -7.08 7.99 3.93
C THR A 64 -7.20 6.74 4.83
N GLY A 65 -8.40 6.41 5.30
CA GLY A 65 -8.66 5.20 6.08
C GLY A 65 -8.30 3.93 5.31
N MET A 66 -8.62 3.87 4.01
CA MET A 66 -8.24 2.76 3.14
C MET A 66 -6.72 2.62 3.04
N ILE A 67 -6.00 3.72 2.83
CA ILE A 67 -4.52 3.73 2.77
C ILE A 67 -3.92 3.27 4.09
N LEU A 68 -4.43 3.77 5.23
CA LEU A 68 -3.97 3.34 6.56
C LEU A 68 -4.24 1.85 6.80
N GLY A 69 -5.38 1.33 6.34
CA GLY A 69 -5.69 -0.10 6.40
C GLY A 69 -4.75 -0.95 5.57
N LEU A 70 -4.43 -0.52 4.33
CA LEU A 70 -3.44 -1.18 3.49
C LEU A 70 -2.06 -1.15 4.12
N LEU A 71 -1.65 -0.01 4.68
CA LEU A 71 -0.37 0.14 5.36
C LEU A 71 -0.28 -0.80 6.56
N MET A 72 -1.33 -0.85 7.40
CA MET A 72 -1.39 -1.78 8.55
C MET A 72 -1.19 -3.24 8.13
N ILE A 73 -1.83 -3.67 7.03
CA ILE A 73 -1.66 -5.04 6.52
C ILE A 73 -0.22 -5.25 6.03
N SER A 74 0.32 -4.28 5.31
CA SER A 74 1.64 -4.32 4.68
C SER A 74 2.78 -4.47 5.68
N ILE A 75 2.70 -3.79 6.83
CA ILE A 75 3.75 -3.79 7.86
C ILE A 75 3.52 -4.79 9.00
N SER A 76 2.34 -5.41 9.08
CA SER A 76 2.02 -6.35 10.14
C SER A 76 2.75 -7.69 9.97
N LYS A 77 3.22 -8.24 11.08
CA LYS A 77 3.89 -9.55 11.19
C LYS A 77 3.04 -10.69 10.67
N GLU A 78 3.68 -11.71 10.12
CA GLU A 78 3.07 -13.02 9.87
C GLU A 78 2.91 -13.81 11.18
N LYS A 79 2.20 -14.96 11.13
CA LYS A 79 2.05 -15.85 12.29
C LYS A 79 3.40 -16.42 12.74
N VAL A 80 4.23 -16.76 11.77
CA VAL A 80 5.61 -17.21 11.93
C VAL A 80 6.45 -16.23 11.12
N GLU A 81 7.31 -15.49 11.81
CA GLU A 81 8.13 -14.43 11.22
C GLU A 81 9.59 -14.89 11.29
N ASP A 82 10.08 -15.43 10.18
CA ASP A 82 11.47 -15.85 10.03
C ASP A 82 12.27 -14.79 9.27
N GLU A 83 13.59 -14.87 9.32
CA GLU A 83 14.51 -13.93 8.63
C GLU A 83 14.20 -13.84 7.13
N LEU A 84 13.83 -14.97 6.53
CA LEU A 84 13.44 -15.03 5.13
C LEU A 84 12.16 -14.24 4.86
N ILE A 85 11.13 -14.35 5.71
CA ILE A 85 9.87 -13.61 5.54
C ILE A 85 10.13 -12.09 5.62
N SER A 86 11.02 -11.68 6.51
CA SER A 86 11.49 -10.29 6.60
C SER A 86 12.18 -9.85 5.29
N LYS A 87 13.06 -10.69 4.74
CA LYS A 87 13.74 -10.44 3.46
C LYS A 87 12.76 -10.35 2.28
N ILE A 88 11.81 -11.27 2.18
CA ILE A 88 10.76 -11.28 1.15
C ILE A 88 9.92 -10.01 1.25
N ARG A 89 9.58 -9.55 2.46
CA ARG A 89 8.84 -8.30 2.66
C ARG A 89 9.61 -7.09 2.13
N MET A 90 10.90 -7.00 2.46
CA MET A 90 11.79 -5.95 1.99
C MET A 90 11.87 -5.92 0.45
N GLN A 91 12.06 -7.09 -0.16
CA GLN A 91 12.09 -7.23 -1.62
C GLN A 91 10.76 -6.84 -2.25
N SER A 92 9.63 -7.21 -1.62
CA SER A 92 8.29 -6.86 -2.10
C SER A 92 8.06 -5.35 -2.13
N PHE A 93 8.57 -4.61 -1.13
CA PHE A 93 8.55 -3.14 -1.15
C PHE A 93 9.39 -2.59 -2.30
N ASN A 94 10.60 -3.12 -2.52
CA ASN A 94 11.45 -2.69 -3.64
C ASN A 94 10.76 -2.88 -4.99
N TYR A 95 10.21 -4.07 -5.25
CA TYR A 95 9.47 -4.33 -6.48
C TYR A 95 8.23 -3.44 -6.62
N ALA A 96 7.46 -3.26 -5.54
CA ALA A 96 6.28 -2.41 -5.57
C ALA A 96 6.61 -0.95 -5.88
N VAL A 97 7.68 -0.39 -5.31
CA VAL A 97 8.15 0.97 -5.60
C VAL A 97 8.56 1.08 -7.06
N ILE A 98 9.40 0.17 -7.56
CA ILE A 98 9.86 0.17 -8.95
C ILE A 98 8.66 0.10 -9.90
N SER A 99 7.74 -0.85 -9.68
CA SER A 99 6.54 -1.00 -10.50
C SER A 99 5.62 0.22 -10.42
N ALA A 100 5.40 0.78 -9.23
CA ALA A 100 4.55 1.96 -9.05
C ALA A 100 5.12 3.17 -9.80
N VAL A 101 6.43 3.42 -9.71
CA VAL A 101 7.11 4.51 -10.43
C VAL A 101 7.01 4.32 -11.94
N LEU A 102 7.28 3.12 -12.45
CA LEU A 102 7.19 2.82 -13.88
C LEU A 102 5.77 3.02 -14.39
N ILE A 103 4.77 2.44 -13.72
CA ILE A 103 3.36 2.54 -14.12
C ILE A 103 2.89 3.99 -14.05
N TYR A 104 3.21 4.72 -12.97
CA TYR A 104 2.81 6.11 -12.83
C TYR A 104 3.42 7.01 -13.91
N SER A 105 4.68 6.77 -14.28
CA SER A 105 5.34 7.47 -15.38
C SER A 105 4.66 7.23 -16.73
N LEU A 106 4.02 6.06 -16.91
CA LEU A 106 3.28 5.71 -18.13
C LEU A 106 1.85 6.27 -18.18
N VAL A 107 1.23 6.61 -17.05
CA VAL A 107 -0.14 7.17 -16.97
C VAL A 107 -0.38 8.38 -17.90
N PRO A 108 0.49 9.42 -17.96
CA PRO A 108 0.25 10.56 -18.85
C PRO A 108 0.24 10.17 -20.33
N PHE A 109 1.06 9.20 -20.74
CA PHE A 109 1.08 8.71 -22.12
C PHE A 109 -0.21 7.96 -22.46
N ILE A 110 -0.68 7.10 -21.54
CA ILE A 110 -1.96 6.40 -21.68
C ILE A 110 -3.11 7.42 -21.79
N HIS A 111 -3.09 8.45 -20.95
CA HIS A 111 -4.10 9.51 -20.97
C HIS A 111 -4.09 10.30 -22.29
N TYR A 112 -2.91 10.63 -22.81
CA TYR A 112 -2.75 11.30 -24.10
C TYR A 112 -3.32 10.47 -25.26
N ILE A 113 -2.98 9.17 -25.33
CA ILE A 113 -3.53 8.25 -26.33
C ILE A 113 -5.05 8.16 -26.21
N PHE A 114 -5.57 8.09 -24.98
CA PHE A 114 -7.00 7.96 -24.73
C PHE A 114 -7.79 9.21 -25.18
N ILE A 115 -7.29 10.43 -24.92
CA ILE A 115 -7.90 11.67 -25.40
C ILE A 115 -7.90 11.75 -26.92
N LEU A 116 -6.80 11.33 -27.56
CA LEU A 116 -6.68 11.33 -29.01
C LEU A 116 -7.70 10.39 -29.67
N SER A 117 -7.94 9.21 -29.09
CA SER A 117 -8.91 8.23 -29.59
C SER A 117 -10.36 8.53 -29.20
N PHE A 118 -10.59 9.14 -28.04
CA PHE A 118 -11.92 9.47 -27.51
C PHE A 118 -12.04 10.97 -27.26
N SER A 119 -12.39 11.71 -28.30
CA SER A 119 -12.41 13.18 -28.33
C SER A 119 -13.41 13.88 -27.36
N LYS A 120 -14.11 13.14 -26.49
CA LYS A 120 -15.18 13.65 -25.61
C LYS A 120 -15.30 12.94 -24.25
N VAL A 121 -14.21 12.42 -23.67
CA VAL A 121 -14.31 11.88 -22.30
C VAL A 121 -13.90 12.94 -21.28
N ALA A 122 -14.79 13.19 -20.32
CA ALA A 122 -14.53 14.05 -19.18
C ALA A 122 -13.28 13.58 -18.44
N THR A 123 -12.33 14.50 -18.23
CA THR A 123 -11.16 14.27 -17.38
C THR A 123 -11.64 13.98 -15.97
N ILE A 124 -11.60 12.71 -15.57
CA ILE A 124 -11.82 12.33 -14.18
C ILE A 124 -10.58 12.81 -13.40
N GLU A 125 -10.66 14.00 -12.83
CA GLU A 125 -9.66 14.51 -11.89
C GLU A 125 -9.80 13.77 -10.55
N GLY A 126 -9.32 12.53 -10.54
CA GLY A 126 -9.10 11.80 -9.29
C GLY A 126 -7.92 12.40 -8.54
N SER A 127 -7.97 12.35 -7.21
CA SER A 127 -6.84 12.69 -6.33
C SER A 127 -5.63 11.79 -6.60
N LYS A 128 -4.75 12.24 -7.49
CA LYS A 128 -3.62 11.46 -8.05
C LYS A 128 -2.72 10.89 -6.95
N ASP A 129 -2.44 11.66 -5.91
CA ASP A 129 -1.52 11.28 -4.84
C ASP A 129 -2.01 10.07 -4.03
N THR A 130 -3.30 10.06 -3.66
CA THR A 130 -3.91 8.95 -2.91
C THR A 130 -3.96 7.66 -3.73
N ALA A 131 -4.15 7.76 -5.04
CA ALA A 131 -4.23 6.60 -5.92
C ALA A 131 -2.87 5.91 -6.03
N ILE A 132 -1.78 6.67 -6.16
CA ILE A 132 -0.41 6.14 -6.24
C ILE A 132 -0.03 5.39 -4.97
N LEU A 133 -0.28 6.01 -3.79
CA LEU A 133 0.04 5.39 -2.50
C LEU A 133 -0.77 4.11 -2.26
N SER A 134 -2.08 4.14 -2.54
CA SER A 134 -2.92 2.96 -2.44
C SER A 134 -2.44 1.86 -3.38
N PHE A 135 -2.08 2.20 -4.62
CA PHE A 135 -1.61 1.25 -5.61
C PHE A 135 -0.26 0.63 -5.23
N LEU A 136 0.68 1.42 -4.73
CA LEU A 136 1.98 0.95 -4.25
C LEU A 136 1.80 -0.07 -3.11
N LEU A 137 1.02 0.26 -2.08
CA LEU A 137 0.78 -0.64 -0.95
C LEU A 137 0.04 -1.90 -1.40
N PHE A 138 -0.91 -1.76 -2.31
CA PHE A 138 -1.63 -2.89 -2.88
C PHE A 138 -0.70 -3.83 -3.66
N LEU A 139 0.15 -3.29 -4.54
CA LEU A 139 1.17 -4.06 -5.26
C LEU A 139 2.13 -4.75 -4.31
N GLN A 140 2.60 -4.06 -3.27
CA GLN A 140 3.47 -4.66 -2.26
C GLN A 140 2.84 -5.89 -1.62
N ILE A 141 1.57 -5.80 -1.21
CA ILE A 141 0.86 -6.92 -0.59
C ILE A 141 0.70 -8.07 -1.59
N LEU A 142 0.39 -7.78 -2.86
CA LEU A 142 0.26 -8.80 -3.91
C LEU A 142 1.58 -9.53 -4.18
N ILE A 143 2.67 -8.77 -4.37
CA ILE A 143 4.01 -9.30 -4.62
C ILE A 143 4.47 -10.12 -3.42
N PHE A 144 4.27 -9.61 -2.20
CA PHE A 144 4.60 -10.33 -0.98
C PHE A 144 3.88 -11.67 -0.89
N LYS A 145 2.57 -11.72 -1.17
CA LYS A 145 1.82 -12.97 -1.18
C LYS A 145 2.30 -13.93 -2.27
N LYS A 146 2.62 -13.42 -3.46
CA LYS A 146 3.15 -14.25 -4.57
C LYS A 146 4.52 -14.83 -4.24
N LEU A 147 5.46 -14.02 -3.77
CA LEU A 147 6.81 -14.46 -3.39
C LEU A 147 6.77 -15.43 -2.22
N LYS A 148 5.95 -15.14 -1.21
CA LYS A 148 5.74 -16.06 -0.08
C LYS A 148 5.19 -17.40 -0.55
N LYS A 149 4.21 -17.41 -1.46
CA LYS A 149 3.63 -18.64 -2.00
C LYS A 149 4.66 -19.44 -2.79
N ALA A 150 5.40 -18.80 -3.70
CA ALA A 150 6.42 -19.46 -4.52
C ALA A 150 7.49 -20.14 -3.66
N TYR A 151 7.93 -19.51 -2.57
CA TYR A 151 8.91 -20.10 -1.67
C TYR A 151 8.35 -21.27 -0.83
N ASN A 152 7.08 -21.22 -0.47
CA ASN A 152 6.46 -22.24 0.37
C ASN A 152 6.01 -23.48 -0.41
N GLU A 153 6.17 -23.45 -1.74
CA GLU A 153 5.93 -24.55 -2.69
C GLU A 153 7.24 -25.27 -3.10
N GLU A 154 8.40 -24.76 -2.68
CA GLU A 154 9.73 -25.42 -2.76
C GLU A 154 10.06 -26.15 -1.45
#